data_AF-A0A6P1I7V7-F1
#
_entry.id   AF-A0A6P1I7V7-F1
#
_cell.length_a   1.000
_cell.length_b   1.000
_cell.length_c   1.000
_cell.angle_alpha   90.00
_cell.angle_beta   90.00
_cell.angle_gamma   90.00
#
_symmetry.space_group_name_H-M   'P 1'
#
loop_
_entity.id
_entity.type
_entity.pdbx_description
1 polymer ?
#
loop_
_entity_poly.entity_id
_entity_poly.type
_entity_poly.pdbx_seq_one_letter_code
_entity_poly.pdbx_strand_id
1 'polypeptide(L)'
;MPGIEERAFLDIDSLLRPVYGHAKEGASYGRAKVSGRTLLRKGLNPLVTTLSTAHAAPVVAEMRLRAGKTGSGRGAASQLRSAITTARACGATGKIMARGDSAFAQQGRHRGGDRRRHRVRPDHDP
;
A
#
# COMPACT_ATOMS: atom_id res chain seq x y z
N MET A 1 4.27 5.54 22.42
CA MET A 1 3.27 6.56 21.97
C MET A 1 2.14 6.55 22.98
N PRO A 2 1.67 7.70 23.49
CA PRO A 2 0.64 7.72 24.55
C PRO A 2 -0.64 6.96 24.16
N GLY A 3 -1.15 6.09 25.05
CA GLY A 3 -2.40 5.35 24.87
C GLY A 3 -2.35 4.18 23.89
N ILE A 4 -1.16 3.78 23.42
CA ILE A 4 -1.01 2.72 22.42
C ILE A 4 -1.30 1.33 22.98
N GLU A 5 -1.09 1.14 24.28
CA GLU A 5 -1.39 -0.04 25.05
C GLU A 5 -2.90 -0.35 25.09
N GLU A 6 -3.77 0.66 25.06
CA GLU A 6 -5.23 0.47 25.06
C GLU A 6 -5.75 0.17 23.65
N ARG A 7 -5.44 1.08 22.71
CA ARG A 7 -5.91 0.99 21.33
C ARG A 7 -5.05 1.77 20.35
N ALA A 8 -4.64 1.11 19.28
CA ALA A 8 -3.98 1.72 18.14
C ALA A 8 -4.89 1.73 16.90
N PHE A 9 -4.76 2.76 16.08
CA PHE A 9 -5.43 2.88 14.78
C PHE A 9 -4.37 2.87 13.68
N LEU A 10 -4.62 2.09 12.62
CA LEU A 10 -3.85 2.10 11.40
C LEU A 10 -4.73 2.62 10.26
N ASP A 11 -4.37 3.74 9.65
CA ASP A 11 -5.07 4.25 8.47
C ASP A 11 -4.25 3.95 7.23
N ILE A 12 -4.82 3.24 6.26
CA ILE A 12 -4.18 2.97 4.98
C ILE A 12 -4.86 3.77 3.88
N ASP A 13 -4.06 4.55 3.17
CA ASP A 13 -4.52 5.39 2.07
C ASP A 13 -3.59 5.29 0.86
N SER A 14 -4.19 5.52 -0.31
CA SER A 14 -3.45 5.64 -1.55
C SER A 14 -3.86 6.90 -2.27
N LEU A 15 -2.88 7.58 -2.84
CA LEU A 15 -3.07 8.91 -3.44
C LEU A 15 -2.59 8.87 -4.87
N LEU A 16 -3.28 9.50 -5.82
CA LEU A 16 -2.65 9.82 -7.10
C LEU A 16 -2.06 11.22 -7.01
N ARG A 17 -0.74 11.32 -6.77
CA ARG A 17 -0.04 12.61 -6.76
C ARG A 17 0.47 12.96 -8.16
N PRO A 18 -0.02 14.06 -8.75
CA PRO A 18 0.39 14.51 -10.06
C PRO A 18 1.88 14.86 -10.10
N VAL A 19 2.53 14.51 -11.19
CA VAL A 19 3.90 14.95 -11.48
C VAL A 19 4.00 15.42 -12.92
N TYR A 20 4.95 16.32 -13.20
CA TYR A 20 5.15 16.95 -14.50
C TYR A 20 6.54 16.64 -15.05
N GLY A 21 6.68 16.70 -16.37
CA GLY A 21 7.91 16.34 -17.08
C GLY A 21 7.99 14.86 -17.51
N HIS A 22 8.78 14.60 -18.55
CA HIS A 22 8.89 13.27 -19.16
C HIS A 22 9.76 12.32 -18.33
N ALA A 23 10.83 12.82 -17.71
CA ALA A 23 11.85 12.03 -17.01
C ALA A 23 11.47 11.53 -15.60
N LYS A 24 10.23 11.72 -15.14
CA LYS A 24 9.81 11.23 -13.81
C LYS A 24 9.64 9.71 -13.83
N GLU A 25 10.65 9.01 -13.32
CA GLU A 25 10.64 7.55 -13.23
C GLU A 25 9.47 7.03 -12.40
N GLY A 26 8.92 5.89 -12.80
CA GLY A 26 7.78 5.25 -12.13
C GLY A 26 6.45 5.99 -12.32
N ALA A 27 6.43 7.24 -12.79
CA ALA A 27 5.20 7.97 -13.04
C ALA A 27 4.44 7.35 -14.21
N SER A 28 3.14 7.16 -14.02
CA SER A 28 2.26 6.62 -15.06
C SER A 28 0.88 7.23 -14.94
N TYR A 29 0.04 7.04 -15.96
CA TYR A 29 -1.33 7.53 -15.93
C TYR A 29 -2.20 6.67 -15.01
N GLY A 30 -2.73 7.29 -13.95
CA GLY A 30 -3.68 6.71 -13.01
C GLY A 30 -5.04 7.37 -13.11
N ARG A 31 -6.08 6.70 -12.58
CA ARG A 31 -7.43 7.30 -12.49
C ARG A 31 -7.43 8.40 -11.43
N ALA A 32 -7.87 9.59 -11.82
CA ALA A 32 -8.15 10.70 -10.93
C ALA A 32 -9.63 11.09 -11.06
N LYS A 33 -10.22 11.60 -9.97
CA LYS A 33 -11.48 12.34 -10.04
C LYS A 33 -11.18 13.82 -9.84
N VAL A 34 -11.58 14.65 -10.81
CA VAL A 34 -11.52 16.11 -10.69
C VAL A 34 -12.92 16.63 -10.98
N SER A 35 -13.50 17.35 -10.03
CA SER A 35 -14.86 17.91 -10.14
C SER A 35 -15.89 16.87 -10.59
N GLY A 36 -15.88 15.69 -9.94
CA GLY A 36 -16.80 14.57 -10.22
C GLY A 36 -16.49 13.76 -11.50
N ARG A 37 -15.62 14.26 -12.39
CA ARG A 37 -15.28 13.58 -13.64
C ARG A 37 -14.06 12.67 -13.46
N THR A 38 -14.13 11.48 -14.07
CA THR A 38 -12.99 10.55 -14.11
C THR A 38 -12.09 10.91 -15.28
N LEU A 39 -10.80 11.11 -15.02
CA LEU A 39 -9.77 11.34 -16.03
C LEU A 39 -8.52 10.53 -15.70
N LEU A 40 -7.62 10.42 -16.68
CA LEU A 40 -6.28 9.91 -16.46
C LEU A 40 -5.32 11.06 -16.17
N ARG A 41 -4.53 10.95 -15.10
CA ARG A 41 -3.50 11.93 -14.75
C ARG A 41 -2.16 11.23 -14.55
N LYS A 42 -1.10 11.76 -15.16
CA LYS A 42 0.26 11.28 -14.92
C LYS A 42 0.64 11.60 -13.47
N GLY A 43 1.01 10.58 -12.73
CA GLY A 43 1.31 10.72 -11.32
C GLY A 43 2.05 9.52 -10.74
N LEU A 44 2.43 9.68 -9.48
CA LEU A 44 2.87 8.60 -8.61
C LEU A 44 1.71 8.22 -7.69
N ASN A 45 1.68 6.96 -7.25
CA ASN A 45 0.67 6.47 -6.34
C ASN A 45 1.25 5.98 -5.02
N PRO A 46 1.65 6.87 -4.09
CA PRO A 46 2.09 6.46 -2.78
C PRO A 46 1.01 5.67 -2.05
N LEU A 47 1.42 4.56 -1.44
CA LEU A 47 0.64 3.83 -0.46
C LEU A 47 1.21 4.16 0.92
N VAL A 48 0.41 4.76 1.78
CA VAL A 48 0.83 5.24 3.10
C VAL A 48 -0.01 4.56 4.16
N THR A 49 0.64 4.09 5.22
CA THR A 49 -0.05 3.71 6.45
C THR A 49 0.41 4.61 7.59
N THR A 50 -0.54 5.21 8.30
CA THR A 50 -0.26 5.96 9.54
C THR A 50 -0.65 5.15 10.77
N LEU A 51 -0.03 5.46 11.90
CA LEU A 51 -0.32 4.91 13.22
C LEU A 51 -0.74 6.07 14.13
N SER A 52 -1.87 5.93 14.83
CA SER A 52 -2.37 6.91 15.80
C SER A 52 -3.02 6.22 17.01
N THR A 53 -3.30 7.00 18.05
CA THR A 53 -4.10 6.61 19.22
C THR A 53 -5.13 7.69 19.50
N ALA A 54 -5.99 7.48 20.50
CA ALA A 54 -6.86 8.55 21.01
C ALA A 54 -6.08 9.75 21.59
N HIS A 55 -4.82 9.55 21.97
CA HIS A 55 -3.99 10.53 22.68
C HIS A 55 -2.81 11.05 21.88
N ALA A 56 -2.59 10.57 20.66
CA ALA A 56 -1.46 10.96 19.82
C ALA A 56 -1.88 11.16 18.36
N ALA A 57 -1.39 12.22 17.74
CA ALA A 57 -1.59 12.52 16.33
C ALA A 57 -1.03 11.39 15.43
N PRO A 58 -1.55 11.22 14.21
CA PRO A 58 -1.04 10.22 13.28
C PRO A 58 0.43 10.44 12.91
N VAL A 59 1.22 9.36 12.99
CA VAL A 59 2.60 9.28 12.50
C VAL A 59 2.69 8.28 11.35
N VAL A 60 3.58 8.51 10.37
CA VAL A 60 3.76 7.57 9.26
C VAL A 60 4.46 6.31 9.75
N ALA A 61 3.79 5.15 9.63
CA ALA A 61 4.31 3.86 10.06
C ALA A 61 4.94 3.07 8.90
N GLU A 62 4.43 3.23 7.67
CA GLU A 62 5.04 2.70 6.46
C GLU A 62 4.65 3.56 5.24
N MET A 63 5.53 3.61 4.24
CA MET A 63 5.23 4.26 2.97
C MET A 63 5.92 3.54 1.81
N ARG A 64 5.20 3.36 0.72
CA ARG A 64 5.74 2.80 -0.54
C ARG A 64 5.38 3.71 -1.69
N LEU A 65 6.39 4.10 -2.46
CA LEU A 65 6.16 4.79 -3.73
C LEU A 65 5.78 3.76 -4.80
N ARG A 66 4.71 4.03 -5.55
CA ARG A 66 4.23 3.12 -6.61
C ARG A 66 3.92 3.89 -7.88
N ALA A 67 3.85 3.17 -9.00
CA ALA A 67 3.41 3.75 -10.26
C ALA A 67 1.98 4.29 -10.16
N GLY A 68 1.69 5.42 -10.85
CA GLY A 68 0.39 6.09 -10.82
C GLY A 68 -0.80 5.18 -11.17
N LYS A 69 -0.59 4.16 -12.02
CA LYS A 69 -1.61 3.20 -12.46
C LYS A 69 -1.93 2.12 -11.43
N THR A 70 -1.23 2.10 -10.30
CA THR A 70 -1.41 1.08 -9.26
C THR A 70 -2.73 1.28 -8.53
N GLY A 71 -3.57 0.25 -8.46
CA GLY A 71 -4.82 0.28 -7.70
C GLY A 71 -4.58 0.20 -6.18
N SER A 72 -5.51 0.73 -5.39
CA SER A 72 -5.41 0.86 -3.92
C SER A 72 -5.01 -0.44 -3.24
N GLY A 73 -5.74 -1.54 -3.48
CA GLY A 73 -5.48 -2.84 -2.84
C GLY A 73 -4.12 -3.49 -3.15
N ARG A 74 -3.39 -3.06 -4.19
CA ARG A 74 -2.10 -3.68 -4.54
C ARG A 74 -1.04 -3.34 -3.48
N GLY A 75 -0.65 -4.37 -2.71
CA GLY A 75 0.36 -4.28 -1.66
C GLY A 75 -0.20 -3.89 -0.28
N ALA A 76 -1.50 -3.63 -0.16
CA ALA A 76 -2.14 -3.17 1.07
C ALA A 76 -2.00 -4.17 2.22
N ALA A 77 -2.23 -5.46 1.96
CA ALA A 77 -2.14 -6.50 2.99
C ALA A 77 -0.73 -6.63 3.58
N SER A 78 0.31 -6.59 2.73
CA SER A 78 1.70 -6.65 3.19
C SER A 78 2.15 -5.38 3.91
N GLN A 79 1.67 -4.21 3.46
CA GLN A 79 1.93 -2.94 4.14
C GLN A 79 1.28 -2.94 5.54
N LEU A 80 0.01 -3.35 5.66
CA LEU A 80 -0.67 -3.48 6.95
C LEU A 80 0.03 -4.46 7.88
N ARG A 81 0.49 -5.63 7.39
CA ARG A 81 1.29 -6.55 8.21
C ARG A 81 2.56 -5.90 8.76
N SER A 82 3.25 -5.11 7.94
CA SER A 82 4.44 -4.37 8.35
C SER A 82 4.09 -3.30 9.39
N ALA A 83 3.03 -2.52 9.15
CA ALA A 83 2.56 -1.49 10.07
C ALA A 83 2.04 -2.06 11.41
N ILE A 84 1.41 -3.24 11.42
CA ILE A 84 1.05 -3.96 12.65
C ILE A 84 2.32 -4.31 13.44
N THR A 85 3.36 -4.80 12.75
CA THR A 85 4.65 -5.11 13.39
C THR A 85 5.26 -3.85 14.02
N THR A 86 5.25 -2.73 13.29
CA THR A 86 5.67 -1.42 13.81
C THR A 86 4.85 -1.01 15.03
N ALA A 87 3.53 -1.13 14.99
CA ALA A 87 2.68 -0.79 16.13
C ALA A 87 2.99 -1.65 17.37
N ARG A 88 3.22 -2.95 17.20
CA ARG A 88 3.63 -3.85 18.29
C ARG A 88 5.00 -3.45 18.86
N ALA A 89 5.97 -3.12 18.00
CA ALA A 89 7.28 -2.62 18.43
C ALA A 89 7.18 -1.29 19.19
N CYS A 90 6.19 -0.45 18.87
CA CYS A 90 5.89 0.80 19.58
C CYS A 90 5.14 0.60 20.91
N GLY A 91 4.87 -0.64 21.33
CA GLY A 91 4.23 -0.96 22.60
C GLY A 91 2.73 -1.27 22.51
N ALA A 92 2.15 -1.41 21.32
CA ALA A 92 0.75 -1.79 21.20
C ALA A 92 0.52 -3.20 21.76
N THR A 93 -0.21 -3.31 22.87
CA THR A 93 -0.62 -4.58 23.48
C THR A 93 -2.12 -4.83 23.29
N GLY A 94 -2.93 -3.78 23.32
CA GLY A 94 -4.37 -3.79 23.07
C GLY A 94 -4.79 -4.00 21.61
N LYS A 95 -5.99 -3.53 21.29
CA LYS A 95 -6.61 -3.74 19.97
C LYS A 95 -5.97 -2.82 18.93
N ILE A 96 -5.67 -3.36 17.76
CA ILE A 96 -5.24 -2.60 16.58
C ILE A 96 -6.41 -2.59 15.59
N MET A 97 -6.92 -1.39 15.27
CA MET A 97 -7.99 -1.22 14.28
C MET A 97 -7.42 -0.65 12.99
N ALA A 98 -7.50 -1.41 11.91
CA ALA A 98 -7.18 -0.92 10.57
C ALA A 98 -8.41 -0.25 9.93
N ARG A 99 -8.22 0.90 9.31
CA ARG A 99 -9.23 1.68 8.58
C ARG A 99 -8.70 2.03 7.20
N GLY A 100 -9.59 2.15 6.23
CA GLY A 100 -9.27 2.53 4.86
C GLY A 100 -10.53 2.60 4.00
N ASP A 101 -10.39 3.15 2.80
CA ASP A 101 -11.49 3.19 1.83
C ASP A 101 -11.88 1.78 1.33
N SER A 102 -13.08 1.66 0.76
CA SER A 102 -13.61 0.38 0.27
C SER A 102 -12.83 -0.20 -0.92
N ALA A 103 -12.02 0.59 -1.63
CA ALA A 103 -11.14 0.08 -2.68
C ALA A 103 -9.99 -0.78 -2.12
N PHE A 104 -9.70 -0.70 -0.81
CA PHE A 104 -8.78 -1.61 -0.12
C PHE A 104 -9.39 -2.97 0.23
N ALA A 105 -10.72 -3.07 0.29
CA ALA A 105 -11.43 -4.34 0.51
C ALA A 105 -11.43 -5.26 -0.73
N GLN A 106 -10.91 -4.77 -1.87
CA GLN A 106 -10.75 -5.56 -3.08
C GLN A 106 -9.54 -6.50 -2.99
N GLN A 107 -9.68 -7.61 -2.25
CA GLN A 107 -8.78 -8.76 -2.36
C GLN A 107 -9.50 -9.94 -3.00
N GLY A 108 -8.94 -10.49 -4.08
CA GLY A 108 -9.41 -11.77 -4.61
C GLY A 108 -9.39 -12.01 -6.12
N ARG A 109 -8.51 -11.39 -6.92
CA ARG A 109 -7.96 -12.11 -8.09
C ARG A 109 -6.46 -12.18 -7.95
N HIS A 110 -6.04 -13.09 -7.07
CA HIS A 110 -4.80 -13.80 -7.28
C HIS A 110 -4.89 -14.40 -8.68
N ARG A 111 -4.39 -13.70 -9.72
CA ARG A 111 -3.83 -14.44 -10.85
C ARG A 111 -2.66 -15.18 -10.20
N GLY A 112 -2.81 -16.48 -10.02
CA GLY A 112 -1.67 -17.34 -9.71
C GLY A 112 -0.58 -16.94 -10.69
N GLY A 113 0.47 -16.30 -10.17
CA GLY A 113 1.72 -16.26 -10.89
C GLY A 113 2.11 -17.71 -10.99
N ASP A 114 2.03 -18.25 -12.20
CA ASP A 114 2.71 -19.48 -12.55
C ASP A 114 4.13 -19.35 -11.99
N ARG A 115 4.38 -20.06 -10.88
CA ARG A 115 5.72 -20.22 -10.36
C ARG A 115 6.43 -20.90 -11.51
N ARG A 116 7.30 -20.16 -12.22
CA ARG A 116 8.16 -20.73 -13.25
C ARG A 116 8.77 -21.99 -12.65
N ARG A 117 8.24 -23.15 -13.03
CA ARG A 117 8.91 -24.42 -12.77
C ARG A 117 10.23 -24.26 -13.48
N HIS A 118 11.32 -24.30 -12.72
CA HIS A 118 12.65 -24.47 -13.29
C HIS A 118 12.56 -25.70 -14.20
N ARG A 119 12.46 -25.47 -15.50
CA ARG A 119 12.60 -26.54 -16.49
C ARG A 119 14.09 -26.82 -16.50
N VAL A 120 14.50 -27.85 -15.77
CA VAL A 120 15.81 -28.46 -15.91
C VAL A 120 15.92 -28.84 -17.39
N ARG A 121 16.91 -28.27 -18.07
CA ARG A 121 17.23 -28.68 -19.44
C ARG A 121 17.80 -30.10 -19.35
N PRO A 122 17.33 -31.07 -20.15
CA PRO A 122 18.02 -32.35 -20.21
C PRO A 122 19.43 -32.11 -20.77
N ASP A 123 20.41 -32.73 -20.10
CA ASP A 123 21.79 -32.72 -20.51
C ASP A 123 21.91 -33.30 -21.92
N HIS A 124 22.64 -32.59 -22.78
CA HIS A 124 23.16 -33.16 -24.01
C HIS A 124 24.38 -33.99 -23.61
N ASP A 125 24.31 -35.30 -23.84
CA ASP A 125 25.50 -36.15 -23.89
C ASP A 125 25.91 -36.36 -25.36
N PRO A 126 27.22 -36.59 -25.63
CA PRO A 126 27.88 -36.32 -26.90
C PRO A 126 27.55 -37.29 -28.05
#